data_AF-A0A4R4RES5-F1
#
_entry.id   AF-A0A4R4RES5-F1
#
_cell.length_a   1.000
_cell.length_b   1.000
_cell.length_c   1.000
_cell.angle_alpha   90.00
_cell.angle_beta   90.00
_cell.angle_gamma   90.00
#
_symmetry.space_group_name_H-M   'P 1'
#
loop_
_entity.id
_entity.type
_entity.pdbx_description
1 polymer ?
#
loop_
_entity_poly.entity_id
_entity_poly.type
_entity_poly.pdbx_seq_one_letter_code
_entity_poly.pdbx_strand_id
1 'polypeptide(L)'
;MAGGRMSALSLPIDGAASTEFRAFRARTPLFTVSAGRVLVTLTLPERLRAEDVEFARGLAEQAAAYAVEVERLYRSGRGSSSGRSSGKRRAA
;
A
#
# COMPACT_ATOMS: atom_id res chain seq x y z
N MET A 1 -1.97 27.31 9.79
CA MET A 1 -1.78 25.85 9.98
C MET A 1 -1.94 25.56 11.47
N ALA A 2 -3.11 25.09 11.92
CA ALA A 2 -3.29 24.72 13.32
C ALA A 2 -2.49 23.43 13.57
N GLY A 3 -1.46 23.51 14.40
CA GLY A 3 -0.61 22.38 14.78
C GLY A 3 -1.40 21.38 15.63
N GLY A 4 -2.17 20.52 14.98
CA GLY A 4 -2.83 19.39 15.62
C GLY A 4 -1.82 18.31 16.03
N ARG A 5 -2.12 17.60 17.12
CA ARG A 5 -1.31 16.44 17.54
C ARG A 5 -1.37 15.35 16.46
N MET A 6 -0.23 15.01 15.88
CA MET A 6 -0.12 13.90 14.93
C MET A 6 -0.14 12.58 15.70
N SER A 7 -1.10 11.71 15.36
CA SER A 7 -1.12 10.32 15.81
C SER A 7 -0.67 9.43 14.66
N ALA A 8 0.24 8.50 14.92
CA ALA A 8 0.75 7.57 13.94
C ALA A 8 0.32 6.14 14.29
N LEU A 9 -0.09 5.39 13.27
CA LEU A 9 -0.42 3.97 13.36
C LEU A 9 0.39 3.22 12.30
N SER A 10 1.13 2.21 12.72
CA SER A 10 1.84 1.29 11.81
C SER A 10 1.26 -0.10 11.97
N LEU A 11 0.89 -0.71 10.86
CA LEU A 11 0.24 -2.02 10.82
C LEU A 11 1.12 -3.00 10.06
N PRO A 12 1.43 -4.18 10.62
CA PRO A 12 2.04 -5.25 9.83
C PRO A 12 1.01 -5.75 8.81
N ILE A 13 1.42 -5.83 7.55
CA ILE A 13 0.62 -6.38 6.46
C ILE A 13 1.16 -7.77 6.15
N ASP A 14 0.29 -8.78 6.28
CA ASP A 14 0.60 -10.18 5.97
C ASP A 14 -0.32 -10.69 4.85
N GLY A 15 -0.21 -11.98 4.51
CA GLY A 15 -1.01 -12.58 3.44
C GLY A 15 -2.52 -12.65 3.71
N ALA A 16 -2.98 -12.37 4.93
CA ALA A 16 -4.39 -12.30 5.28
C ALA A 16 -4.96 -10.87 5.20
N ALA A 17 -4.11 -9.86 4.99
CA ALA A 17 -4.54 -8.49 4.81
C ALA A 17 -5.30 -8.31 3.49
N SER A 18 -6.28 -7.41 3.49
CA SER A 18 -7.05 -7.10 2.29
C SER A 18 -7.43 -5.62 2.23
N THR A 19 -7.69 -5.13 1.02
CA THR A 19 -8.22 -3.80 0.77
C THR A 19 -9.55 -3.91 0.04
N GLU A 20 -10.48 -3.01 0.35
CA GLU A 20 -11.80 -2.98 -0.26
C GLU A 20 -12.22 -1.55 -0.58
N PHE A 21 -12.69 -1.34 -1.80
CA PHE A 21 -13.35 -0.10 -2.22
C PHE A 21 -14.84 -0.36 -2.47
N ARG A 22 -15.69 0.43 -1.80
CA ARG A 22 -17.16 0.40 -2.00
C ARG A 22 -17.63 1.76 -2.47
N ALA A 23 -18.04 1.81 -3.73
CA ALA A 23 -18.71 2.97 -4.31
C ALA A 23 -20.21 2.92 -4.05
N PHE A 24 -20.81 4.09 -3.87
CA PHE A 24 -22.25 4.25 -3.73
C PHE A 24 -22.73 5.39 -4.63
N ARG A 25 -23.96 5.28 -5.15
CA ARG A 25 -24.53 6.33 -6.02
C ARG A 25 -24.94 7.61 -5.28
N ALA A 26 -25.33 7.50 -4.01
CA ALA A 26 -25.98 8.58 -3.26
C ALA A 26 -25.26 8.95 -1.95
N ARG A 27 -24.03 8.45 -1.73
CA ARG A 27 -23.23 8.73 -0.52
C ARG A 27 -21.74 8.63 -0.85
N THR A 28 -20.88 9.16 0.02
CA THR A 28 -19.43 9.10 -0.17
C THR A 28 -18.92 7.65 -0.21
N PRO A 29 -17.91 7.36 -1.05
CA PRO A 29 -17.34 6.03 -1.14
C PRO A 29 -16.57 5.69 0.15
N LEU A 30 -16.43 4.39 0.42
CA LEU A 30 -15.59 3.89 1.50
C LEU A 30 -14.40 3.13 0.91
N PHE A 31 -13.22 3.38 1.49
CA PHE A 31 -12.03 2.58 1.26
C PHE A 31 -11.59 1.99 2.59
N THR A 32 -11.41 0.68 2.64
CA THR A 32 -11.11 -0.04 3.86
C THR A 32 -9.86 -0.90 3.70
N VAL A 33 -9.00 -0.89 4.70
CA VAL A 33 -7.86 -1.80 4.85
C VAL A 33 -8.11 -2.68 6.08
N SER A 34 -8.04 -3.99 5.90
CA SER A 34 -8.07 -4.96 6.99
C SER A 34 -6.71 -5.64 7.13
N ALA A 35 -6.20 -5.70 8.36
CA ALA A 35 -4.93 -6.35 8.69
C ALA A 35 -5.04 -6.97 10.08
N GLY A 36 -5.14 -8.30 10.13
CA GLY A 36 -5.38 -9.04 11.38
C GLY A 36 -6.67 -8.59 12.07
N ARG A 37 -6.54 -7.98 13.26
CA ARG A 37 -7.67 -7.47 14.06
C ARG A 37 -7.91 -5.97 13.90
N VAL A 38 -7.19 -5.31 12.99
CA VAL A 38 -7.32 -3.87 12.76
C VAL A 38 -8.07 -3.64 11.45
N LEU A 39 -9.05 -2.74 11.52
CA LEU A 39 -9.79 -2.22 10.38
C LEU A 39 -9.58 -0.71 10.30
N VAL A 40 -9.11 -0.23 9.16
CA VAL A 40 -8.96 1.21 8.88
C VAL A 40 -9.87 1.55 7.72
N THR A 41 -10.87 2.41 7.96
CA THR A 41 -11.79 2.89 6.92
C THR A 41 -11.62 4.39 6.76
N LEU A 42 -11.39 4.83 5.52
CA LEU A 42 -11.36 6.24 5.17
C LEU A 42 -12.80 6.71 4.89
N THR A 43 -13.21 7.76 5.59
CA THR A 43 -14.53 8.39 5.43
C THR A 43 -14.37 9.83 4.98
N LEU A 44 -15.25 10.26 4.08
CA LEU A 44 -15.32 11.64 3.61
C LEU A 44 -16.65 12.29 4.02
N PRO A 45 -16.67 13.63 4.21
CA PRO A 45 -17.91 14.35 4.53
C PRO A 45 -18.96 14.18 3.44
N GLU A 46 -20.24 14.27 3.79
CA GLU A 46 -21.34 14.07 2.84
C GLU A 46 -21.27 14.99 1.61
N ARG A 47 -20.75 16.21 1.78
CA ARG A 47 -20.54 17.19 0.71
C ARG A 47 -19.06 17.32 0.41
N LEU A 48 -18.63 16.72 -0.69
CA LEU A 48 -17.24 16.79 -1.16
C LEU A 48 -16.90 18.17 -1.70
N ARG A 49 -15.68 18.60 -1.42
CA ARG A 49 -15.03 19.80 -1.95
C ARG A 49 -13.87 19.42 -2.86
N ALA A 50 -13.30 20.41 -3.54
CA ALA A 50 -12.14 20.21 -4.40
C ALA A 50 -10.96 19.56 -3.64
N GLU A 51 -10.70 20.00 -2.41
CA GLU A 51 -9.67 19.45 -1.53
C GLU A 51 -9.85 17.94 -1.24
N ASP A 52 -11.08 17.47 -1.08
CA ASP A 52 -11.37 16.04 -0.88
C ASP A 52 -11.07 15.23 -2.15
N VAL A 53 -11.35 15.80 -3.33
CA VAL A 53 -11.07 15.18 -4.63
C VAL A 53 -9.56 15.13 -4.88
N GLU A 54 -8.84 16.18 -4.53
CA GLU A 54 -7.38 16.23 -4.62
C GLU A 54 -6.74 15.21 -3.68
N PHE A 55 -7.23 15.09 -2.44
CA PHE A 55 -6.82 14.04 -1.51
C PHE A 55 -7.03 12.64 -2.11
N ALA A 56 -8.21 12.35 -2.66
CA ALA A 56 -8.51 11.04 -3.24
C ALA A 56 -7.62 10.70 -4.44
N ARG A 57 -7.31 11.69 -5.29
CA ARG A 57 -6.36 11.52 -6.40
C ARG A 57 -4.95 11.24 -5.91
N GLY A 58 -4.47 12.03 -4.94
CA GLY A 58 -3.15 11.82 -4.34
C GLY A 58 -3.03 10.45 -3.67
N LEU A 59 -4.07 10.01 -2.94
CA LEU A 59 -4.12 8.67 -2.35
C LEU A 59 -3.97 7.58 -3.40
N ALA A 60 -4.70 7.67 -4.51
CA ALA A 60 -4.63 6.69 -5.60
C ALA A 60 -3.25 6.67 -6.26
N GLU A 61 -2.66 7.84 -6.51
CA GLU A 61 -1.32 7.96 -7.11
C GLU A 61 -0.24 7.33 -6.22
N GLN A 62 -0.24 7.67 -4.93
CA GLN A 62 0.74 7.14 -3.97
C GLN A 62 0.55 5.63 -3.76
N ALA A 63 -0.68 5.13 -3.70
CA ALA A 63 -0.97 3.71 -3.60
C ALA A 63 -0.48 2.92 -4.83
N ALA A 64 -0.67 3.49 -6.03
CA ALA A 64 -0.16 2.90 -7.27
C ALA A 64 1.37 2.86 -7.29
N ALA A 65 2.03 3.96 -6.92
CA ALA A 65 3.49 4.02 -6.82
C ALA A 65 4.04 2.99 -5.81
N TYR A 66 3.38 2.87 -4.64
CA TYR A 66 3.71 1.86 -3.65
C TYR A 66 3.62 0.44 -4.22
N ALA A 67 2.54 0.11 -4.94
CA ALA A 67 2.35 -1.21 -5.54
C ALA A 67 3.48 -1.54 -6.54
N VAL A 68 3.84 -0.59 -7.40
CA VAL A 68 4.94 -0.75 -8.37
C VAL A 68 6.27 -1.08 -7.67
N GLU A 69 6.58 -0.37 -6.58
CA GLU A 69 7.82 -0.61 -5.82
C GLU A 69 7.81 -1.95 -5.08
N VAL A 70 6.68 -2.37 -4.51
CA VAL A 70 6.53 -3.69 -3.89
C VAL A 70 6.78 -4.79 -4.91
N GLU A 71 6.21 -4.68 -6.11
CA GLU A 71 6.46 -5.65 -7.18
C GLU A 71 7.93 -5.66 -7.62
N ARG A 72 8.55 -4.49 -7.75
CA ARG A 72 9.98 -4.39 -8.10
C ARG A 72 10.84 -5.12 -7.07
N LEU A 73 10.58 -4.89 -5.78
CA LEU A 73 11.30 -5.56 -4.69
C LEU A 73 11.07 -7.07 -4.71
N TYR A 74 9.83 -7.51 -4.86
CA TYR A 74 9.47 -8.92 -4.97
C TYR A 74 10.21 -9.62 -6.13
N ARG A 75 10.28 -8.96 -7.29
CA ARG A 75 11.02 -9.47 -8.46
C ARG A 75 12.53 -9.54 -8.19
N SER A 76 13.10 -8.53 -7.52
CA SER A 76 14.53 -8.49 -7.21
C SER A 76 14.98 -9.58 -6.23
N GLY A 77 14.15 -9.93 -5.24
CA GLY A 77 14.43 -11.01 -4.28
C GLY A 77 14.41 -12.41 -4.90
N ARG A 78 13.84 -12.59 -6.09
CA ARG A 78 13.83 -13.87 -6.82
C ARG A 78 15.07 -14.10 -7.69
N GLY A 79 15.90 -13.07 -7.92
CA GLY A 79 17.08 -13.14 -8.79
C GLY A 79 18.40 -13.47 -8.07
N SER A 80 18.41 -13.57 -6.74
CA SER A 80 19.67 -13.69 -5.96
C SER A 80 20.02 -15.13 -5.54
N SER A 81 19.19 -16.13 -5.81
CA SER A 81 19.43 -17.53 -5.41
C SER A 81 20.00 -18.42 -6.53
N SER A 82 20.18 -17.92 -7.75
CA SER A 82 20.77 -18.72 -8.84
C SER A 82 22.29 -18.52 -8.96
N GLY A 83 23.04 -19.43 -8.33
CA GLY A 83 24.25 -19.97 -8.96
C GLY A 83 25.59 -19.26 -8.70
N ARG A 84 26.04 -19.21 -7.44
CA ARG A 84 27.48 -19.34 -7.18
C ARG A 84 27.84 -20.83 -7.13
N SER A 85 27.90 -21.50 -8.28
CA SER A 85 28.60 -22.78 -8.36
C SER A 85 30.10 -22.50 -8.36
N SER A 86 30.69 -22.59 -7.18
CA SER A 86 32.14 -22.66 -6.98
C SER A 86 32.68 -23.90 -7.69
N GLY A 87 33.08 -23.74 -8.94
CA GLY A 87 33.71 -24.77 -9.77
C GLY A 87 35.22 -24.63 -9.75
N LYS A 88 35.85 -24.97 -8.63
CA LYS A 88 37.30 -25.15 -8.52
C LYS A 88 37.72 -26.42 -9.27
N ARG A 89 38.36 -26.32 -10.44
CA ARG A 89 39.21 -27.36 -11.05
C ARG A 89 40.36 -26.66 -11.81
N ARG A 90 41.51 -26.45 -11.18
CA ARG A 90 42.74 -27.28 -11.16
C ARG A 90 43.37 -27.48 -12.55
N ALA A 91 44.62 -27.02 -12.63
CA ALA A 91 45.58 -27.16 -13.70
C ALA A 91 45.89 -28.61 -14.10
N ALA A 92 46.19 -28.81 -15.38
CA ALA A 92 47.24 -29.68 -15.92
C ALA A 92 47.51 -29.23 -17.36
#